data_AF-A0A2M8TGA3-F1
#
_entry.id   AF-A0A2M8TGA3-F1
#
_cell.length_a   1.000
_cell.length_b   1.000
_cell.length_c   1.000
_cell.angle_alpha   90.00
_cell.angle_beta   90.00
_cell.angle_gamma   90.00
#
_symmetry.space_group_name_H-M   'P 1'
#
loop_
_entity.id
_entity.type
_entity.pdbx_description
1 polymer ?
#
loop_
_entity_poly.entity_id
_entity_poly.type
_entity_poly.pdbx_seq_one_letter_code
_entity_poly.pdbx_strand_id
1 'polypeptide(L)'
;MKGEILCMYFDKKMSISSIAKKSCKSRTSIYSILKLDSRYKLEKEQRDCNKSIQIKEREKMIKYYFYVEKLKVIEISNKLQISNSLVTKIIKNDENYDKEKERRKKVNAKINREKSKLASKKRRSKINADDMEILIMLQRQNSIAMSKRNKLSNRDMVLANINHYRYNSKNKKLEFVASSGAKPNDLPGSIKI
;
A
#
# COMPACT_ATOMS: atom_id res chain seq x y z
N MET A 1 40.80 -20.86 51.58
CA MET A 1 40.46 -21.20 50.19
C MET A 1 39.04 -21.72 49.94
N LYS A 2 38.61 -22.93 50.38
CA LYS A 2 37.21 -23.39 50.12
C LYS A 2 36.15 -22.41 50.68
N GLY A 3 36.31 -22.01 51.94
CA GLY A 3 35.40 -21.05 52.59
C GLY A 3 35.33 -19.67 51.90
N GLU A 4 36.46 -19.17 51.37
CA GLU A 4 36.48 -17.91 50.62
C GLU A 4 35.67 -17.99 49.33
N ILE A 5 35.74 -19.11 48.60
CA ILE A 5 34.96 -19.33 47.37
C ILE A 5 33.46 -19.38 47.70
N LEU A 6 33.08 -20.06 48.78
CA LEU A 6 31.68 -20.12 49.23
C LEU A 6 31.17 -18.74 49.65
N CYS A 7 31.96 -17.97 50.41
CA CYS A 7 31.62 -16.60 50.82
C CYS A 7 31.48 -15.66 49.60
N MET A 8 32.40 -15.76 48.62
CA MET A 8 32.31 -14.96 47.40
C MET A 8 31.05 -15.27 46.58
N TYR A 9 30.61 -16.52 46.56
CA TYR A 9 29.43 -16.94 45.79
C TYR A 9 28.11 -16.63 46.52
N PHE A 10 27.96 -17.05 47.78
CA PHE A 10 26.69 -16.93 48.50
C PHE A 10 26.46 -15.55 49.10
N ASP A 11 27.47 -14.97 49.75
CA ASP A 11 27.33 -13.72 50.51
C ASP A 11 27.56 -12.52 49.61
N LYS A 12 28.62 -12.57 48.78
CA LYS A 12 28.96 -11.47 47.85
C LYS A 12 28.25 -11.57 46.49
N LYS A 13 27.46 -12.62 46.25
CA LYS A 13 26.70 -12.86 45.01
C LYS A 13 27.53 -12.68 43.73
N MET A 14 28.81 -13.02 43.79
CA MET A 14 29.70 -12.84 42.64
C MET A 14 29.43 -13.89 41.56
N SER A 15 29.51 -13.46 40.29
CA SER A 15 29.45 -14.40 39.17
C SER A 15 30.61 -15.40 39.23
N ILE A 16 30.38 -16.65 38.82
CA ILE A 16 31.42 -17.70 38.82
C ILE A 16 32.62 -17.30 37.95
N SER A 17 32.39 -16.55 36.87
CA SER A 17 33.46 -15.98 36.04
C SER A 17 34.31 -14.96 36.81
N SER A 18 33.69 -14.13 37.64
CA SER A 18 34.42 -13.16 38.48
C SER A 18 35.20 -13.86 39.60
N ILE A 19 34.61 -14.90 40.21
CA ILE A 19 35.28 -15.71 41.23
C ILE A 19 36.50 -16.43 40.64
N ALA A 20 36.37 -17.00 39.44
CA ALA A 20 37.48 -17.66 38.74
C ALA A 20 38.66 -16.71 38.51
N LYS A 21 38.38 -15.48 38.06
CA LYS A 21 39.41 -14.44 37.88
C LYS A 21 40.10 -14.07 39.20
N LYS A 22 39.34 -13.92 40.28
CA LYS A 22 39.87 -13.50 41.59
C LYS A 22 40.63 -14.61 42.33
N SER A 23 40.18 -15.85 42.21
CA SER A 23 40.78 -17.02 42.89
C SER A 23 41.83 -17.75 42.05
N CYS A 24 42.07 -17.32 40.81
CA CYS A 24 42.95 -17.98 39.83
C CYS A 24 42.66 -19.48 39.66
N LYS A 25 41.39 -19.89 39.81
CA LYS A 25 40.94 -21.29 39.74
C LYS A 25 40.07 -21.52 38.50
N SER A 26 40.10 -22.74 37.97
CA SER A 26 39.20 -23.14 36.90
C SER A 26 37.74 -23.13 37.37
N ARG A 27 36.82 -22.78 36.47
CA ARG A 27 35.37 -22.79 36.76
C ARG A 27 34.91 -24.16 37.24
N THR A 28 35.44 -25.24 36.66
CA THR A 28 35.12 -26.63 37.04
C THR A 28 35.51 -26.93 38.49
N SER A 29 36.69 -26.48 38.92
CA SER A 29 37.13 -26.61 40.31
C SER A 29 36.19 -25.87 41.26
N ILE A 30 35.79 -24.64 40.91
CA ILE A 30 34.82 -23.86 41.69
C ILE A 30 33.48 -24.59 41.79
N TYR A 31 32.96 -25.14 40.68
CA TYR A 31 31.72 -25.91 40.69
C TYR A 31 31.82 -27.16 41.56
N SER A 32 32.94 -27.89 41.54
CA SER A 32 33.12 -29.05 42.42
C SER A 32 33.07 -28.66 43.90
N ILE A 33 33.65 -27.51 44.27
CA ILE A 33 33.60 -26.98 45.64
C ILE A 33 32.16 -26.57 46.01
N LEU A 34 31.47 -25.85 45.12
CA LEU A 34 30.09 -25.41 45.35
C LEU A 34 29.12 -26.59 45.49
N LYS A 35 29.25 -27.63 44.65
CA LYS A 35 28.37 -28.80 44.68
C LYS A 35 28.47 -29.63 45.95
N LEU A 36 29.57 -29.52 46.71
CA LEU A 36 29.73 -30.20 47.99
C LEU A 36 28.93 -29.52 49.12
N ASP A 37 28.56 -28.25 48.96
CA ASP A 37 27.80 -27.50 49.96
C ASP A 37 26.28 -27.68 49.74
N SER A 38 25.54 -27.99 50.80
CA SER A 38 24.10 -28.23 50.74
C SER A 38 23.30 -27.00 50.28
N ARG A 39 23.78 -25.78 50.58
CA ARG A 39 23.12 -24.51 50.20
C ARG A 39 23.10 -24.30 48.69
N TYR A 40 24.08 -24.86 47.98
CA TYR A 40 24.16 -24.73 46.52
C TYR A 40 22.96 -25.37 45.83
N LYS A 41 22.49 -26.52 46.33
CA LYS A 41 21.32 -27.21 45.79
C LYS A 41 20.06 -26.36 45.97
N LEU A 42 19.84 -25.82 47.17
CA LEU A 42 18.69 -24.97 47.47
C LEU A 42 18.68 -23.68 46.63
N GLU A 43 19.82 -22.98 46.53
CA GLU A 43 19.91 -21.76 45.70
C GLU A 43 19.74 -22.08 44.21
N LYS A 44 20.20 -23.25 43.75
CA LYS A 44 19.94 -23.69 42.37
C LYS A 44 18.44 -23.87 42.13
N GLU A 45 17.73 -24.56 43.02
CA GLU A 45 16.28 -24.76 42.92
C GLU A 45 15.53 -23.43 42.94
N GLN A 46 15.93 -22.49 43.81
CA GLN A 46 15.36 -21.14 43.85
C GLN A 46 15.56 -20.40 42.52
N ARG A 47 16.75 -20.47 41.93
CA ARG A 47 17.04 -19.83 40.63
C ARG A 47 16.23 -20.45 39.50
N ASP A 48 16.08 -21.77 39.49
CA ASP A 48 15.30 -22.48 38.48
C ASP A 48 13.80 -22.11 38.61
N CYS A 49 13.29 -22.01 39.85
CA CYS A 49 11.94 -21.52 40.13
C CYS A 49 11.74 -20.07 39.63
N ASN A 50 12.62 -19.15 40.02
CA ASN A 50 12.54 -17.74 39.60
C ASN A 50 12.63 -17.58 38.07
N LYS A 51 13.49 -18.37 37.42
CA LYS A 51 13.59 -18.40 35.95
C LYS A 51 12.28 -18.85 35.32
N SER A 52 11.64 -19.88 35.88
CA SER A 52 10.35 -20.37 35.38
C SER A 52 9.24 -19.33 35.50
N ILE A 53 9.21 -18.58 36.62
CA ILE A 53 8.26 -17.48 36.86
C ILE A 53 8.46 -16.38 35.82
N GLN A 54 9.70 -15.93 35.62
CA GLN A 54 10.02 -14.89 34.65
C GLN A 54 9.64 -15.30 33.22
N ILE A 55 9.81 -16.57 32.84
CA ILE A 55 9.38 -17.07 31.53
C ILE A 55 7.85 -16.97 31.39
N LYS A 56 7.09 -17.43 32.40
CA LYS A 56 5.62 -17.37 32.39
C LYS A 56 5.10 -15.92 32.33
N GLU A 57 5.73 -15.00 33.05
CA GLU A 57 5.38 -13.58 33.00
C GLU A 57 5.61 -12.98 31.61
N ARG A 58 6.75 -13.30 30.97
CA ARG A 58 7.05 -12.86 29.60
C ARG A 58 6.03 -13.43 28.60
N GLU A 59 5.68 -14.70 28.72
CA GLU A 59 4.65 -15.32 27.89
C GLU A 59 3.29 -14.63 28.05
N LYS A 60 2.90 -14.31 29.29
CA LYS A 60 1.66 -13.58 29.59
C LYS A 60 1.64 -12.19 28.94
N MET A 61 2.76 -11.46 29.00
CA MET A 61 2.89 -10.15 28.34
C MET A 61 2.78 -10.23 26.82
N ILE A 62 3.41 -11.24 26.21
CA ILE A 62 3.31 -11.46 24.76
C ILE A 62 1.86 -11.76 24.36
N LYS A 63 1.17 -12.62 25.10
CA LYS A 63 -0.24 -12.94 24.85
C LYS A 63 -1.14 -11.71 25.01
N TYR A 64 -0.92 -10.90 26.05
CA TYR A 64 -1.66 -9.65 26.25
C TYR A 64 -1.51 -8.70 25.06
N TYR A 65 -0.28 -8.43 24.61
CA TYR A 65 -0.05 -7.55 23.47
C TYR A 65 -0.62 -8.07 22.15
N PHE A 66 -0.61 -9.39 21.95
CA PHE A 66 -1.12 -9.98 20.72
C PHE A 66 -2.66 -10.05 20.68
N TYR A 67 -3.30 -10.43 21.78
CA TYR A 67 -4.74 -10.68 21.83
C TYR A 67 -5.56 -9.50 22.29
N VAL A 68 -5.05 -8.67 23.20
CA VAL A 68 -5.78 -7.49 23.72
C VAL A 68 -5.44 -6.27 22.88
N GLU A 69 -4.16 -5.90 22.83
CA GLU A 69 -3.69 -4.70 22.09
C GLU A 69 -3.65 -4.92 20.56
N LYS A 70 -3.87 -6.15 20.09
CA LYS A 70 -3.88 -6.55 18.67
C LYS A 70 -2.62 -6.16 17.88
N LEU A 71 -1.48 -6.01 18.56
CA LEU A 71 -0.20 -5.67 17.92
C LEU A 71 0.28 -6.78 16.97
N LYS A 72 1.15 -6.41 16.04
CA LYS A 72 1.87 -7.33 15.15
C LYS A 72 3.08 -7.93 15.88
N VAL A 73 3.53 -9.10 15.41
CA VAL A 73 4.71 -9.79 15.95
C VAL A 73 5.94 -8.89 16.01
N ILE A 74 6.18 -8.10 14.96
CA ILE A 74 7.32 -7.17 14.87
C ILE A 74 7.23 -6.07 15.94
N GLU A 75 6.03 -5.54 16.17
CA GLU A 75 5.80 -4.48 17.17
C GLU A 75 6.04 -5.03 18.59
N ILE A 76 5.59 -6.25 18.86
CA ILE A 76 5.82 -6.94 20.14
C ILE A 76 7.31 -7.23 20.35
N SER A 77 7.99 -7.72 19.31
CA SER A 77 9.43 -7.99 19.32
C SER A 77 10.25 -6.75 19.66
N ASN A 78 9.95 -5.63 19.01
CA ASN A 78 10.62 -4.35 19.27
C ASN A 78 10.31 -3.82 20.68
N LYS A 79 9.07 -3.96 21.15
CA LYS A 79 8.65 -3.47 22.48
C LYS A 79 9.30 -4.24 23.62
N LEU A 80 9.43 -5.55 23.49
CA LEU A 80 9.99 -6.44 24.52
C LEU A 80 11.47 -6.76 24.31
N GLN A 81 12.10 -6.24 23.25
CA GLN A 81 13.50 -6.49 22.88
C GLN A 81 13.80 -8.01 22.81
N ILE A 82 12.93 -8.75 22.14
CA ILE A 82 13.01 -10.20 21.95
C ILE A 82 12.98 -10.56 20.48
N SER A 83 13.45 -11.76 20.12
CA SER A 83 13.40 -12.22 18.74
C SER A 83 11.96 -12.47 18.27
N ASN A 84 11.69 -12.13 17.01
CA ASN A 84 10.41 -12.43 16.35
C ASN A 84 10.04 -13.93 16.40
N SER A 85 11.06 -14.80 16.33
CA SER A 85 10.88 -16.25 16.41
C SER A 85 10.32 -16.68 17.76
N LEU A 86 10.79 -16.08 18.86
CA LEU A 86 10.31 -16.41 20.20
C LEU A 86 8.85 -16.00 20.38
N VAL A 87 8.51 -14.77 19.95
CA VAL A 87 7.13 -14.26 19.97
C VAL A 87 6.21 -15.19 19.19
N THR A 88 6.61 -15.57 17.98
CA THR A 88 5.81 -16.45 17.11
C THR A 88 5.61 -17.83 17.73
N LYS A 89 6.66 -18.41 18.33
CA LYS A 89 6.57 -19.72 19.00
C LYS A 89 5.57 -19.69 20.16
N ILE A 90 5.64 -18.66 21.00
CA ILE A 90 4.77 -18.51 22.17
C ILE A 90 3.31 -18.33 21.75
N ILE A 91 3.06 -17.50 20.73
CA ILE A 91 1.72 -17.22 20.24
C ILE A 91 1.12 -18.46 19.55
N LYS A 92 1.88 -19.17 18.72
CA LYS A 92 1.39 -20.37 18.01
C LYS A 92 1.05 -21.54 18.95
N ASN A 93 1.73 -21.63 20.08
CA ASN A 93 1.43 -22.64 21.09
C ASN A 93 0.14 -22.35 21.88
N ASP A 94 -0.47 -21.18 21.68
CA ASP A 94 -1.71 -20.82 22.36
C ASP A 94 -2.94 -21.30 21.57
N GLU A 95 -3.89 -21.93 22.27
CA GLU A 95 -5.09 -22.52 21.67
C GLU A 95 -5.99 -21.50 20.95
N ASN A 96 -5.93 -20.22 21.32
CA ASN A 96 -6.74 -19.17 20.70
C ASN A 96 -6.11 -18.60 19.42
N TYR A 97 -4.91 -19.05 19.07
CA TYR A 97 -4.15 -18.49 17.95
C TYR A 97 -4.90 -18.62 16.63
N ASP A 98 -5.46 -19.80 16.34
CA ASP A 98 -6.14 -20.05 15.06
C ASP A 98 -7.39 -19.18 14.91
N LYS A 99 -8.13 -18.96 16.01
CA LYS A 99 -9.28 -18.06 16.02
C LYS A 99 -8.87 -16.62 15.71
N GLU A 100 -7.84 -16.11 16.37
CA GLU A 100 -7.34 -14.75 16.15
C GLU A 100 -6.72 -14.59 14.75
N LYS A 101 -6.02 -15.62 14.25
CA LYS A 101 -5.46 -15.67 12.89
C LYS A 101 -6.56 -15.53 11.84
N GLU A 102 -7.64 -16.31 11.95
CA GLU A 102 -8.77 -16.22 11.03
C GLU A 102 -9.48 -14.86 11.14
N ARG A 103 -9.63 -14.31 12.35
CA ARG A 103 -10.16 -12.94 12.54
C ARG A 103 -9.30 -11.90 11.82
N ARG A 104 -7.98 -11.95 11.99
CA ARG A 104 -7.03 -11.03 11.31
C ARG A 104 -7.08 -11.19 9.80
N LYS A 105 -7.20 -12.43 9.28
CA LYS A 105 -7.34 -12.71 7.85
C LYS A 105 -8.59 -12.03 7.27
N LYS A 106 -9.74 -12.15 7.93
CA LYS A 106 -11.00 -11.50 7.52
C LYS A 106 -10.89 -9.98 7.52
N VAL A 107 -10.33 -9.39 8.58
CA VAL A 107 -10.12 -7.93 8.68
C VAL A 107 -9.20 -7.43 7.57
N ASN A 108 -8.06 -8.10 7.36
CA ASN A 108 -7.12 -7.73 6.31
C ASN A 108 -7.71 -7.86 4.91
N ALA A 109 -8.50 -8.91 4.65
CA ALA A 109 -9.21 -9.06 3.37
C ALA A 109 -10.18 -7.89 3.11
N LYS A 110 -10.92 -7.45 4.13
CA LYS A 110 -11.81 -6.28 4.04
C LYS A 110 -11.02 -5.01 3.72
N ILE A 111 -9.94 -4.74 4.47
CA ILE A 111 -9.08 -3.56 4.26
C ILE A 111 -8.49 -3.58 2.84
N ASN A 112 -8.01 -4.75 2.39
CA ASN A 112 -7.42 -4.89 1.06
C ASN A 112 -8.46 -4.63 -0.05
N ARG A 113 -9.68 -5.15 0.09
CA ARG A 113 -10.78 -4.90 -0.85
C ARG A 113 -11.09 -3.41 -0.98
N GLU A 114 -11.16 -2.69 0.14
CA GLU A 114 -11.41 -1.25 0.13
C GLU A 114 -10.25 -0.46 -0.48
N LYS A 115 -9.00 -0.81 -0.17
CA LYS A 115 -7.82 -0.23 -0.82
C LYS A 115 -7.82 -0.45 -2.34
N SER A 116 -8.13 -1.66 -2.79
CA SER A 116 -8.20 -1.98 -4.22
C SER A 116 -9.32 -1.23 -4.92
N LYS A 117 -10.49 -1.06 -4.28
CA LYS A 117 -11.59 -0.24 -4.81
C LYS A 117 -11.16 1.22 -4.98
N LEU A 118 -10.52 1.79 -3.96
CA LEU A 118 -10.01 3.16 -3.99
C LEU A 118 -8.98 3.35 -5.11
N ALA A 119 -8.02 2.44 -5.22
CA ALA A 119 -7.01 2.46 -6.28
C ALA A 119 -7.66 2.38 -7.69
N SER A 120 -8.64 1.47 -7.86
CA SER A 120 -9.37 1.33 -9.12
C SER A 120 -10.22 2.54 -9.47
N LYS A 121 -10.81 3.21 -8.46
CA LYS A 121 -11.55 4.46 -8.65
C LYS A 121 -10.61 5.58 -9.10
N LYS A 122 -9.45 5.73 -8.44
CA LYS A 122 -8.42 6.71 -8.79
C LYS A 122 -7.86 6.49 -10.21
N ARG A 123 -7.67 5.23 -10.61
CA ARG A 123 -7.23 4.91 -11.98
C ARG A 123 -8.29 5.29 -13.01
N ARG A 124 -9.56 4.95 -12.77
CA ARG A 124 -10.67 5.32 -13.67
C ARG A 124 -10.87 6.83 -13.77
N SER A 125 -10.78 7.56 -12.66
CA SER A 125 -10.88 9.02 -12.71
C SER A 125 -9.75 9.66 -13.50
N LYS A 126 -8.54 9.10 -13.43
CA LYS A 126 -7.42 9.56 -14.24
C LYS A 126 -7.66 9.31 -15.73
N ILE A 127 -8.03 8.08 -16.10
CA ILE A 127 -8.36 7.74 -17.50
C ILE A 127 -9.45 8.66 -18.05
N ASN A 128 -10.54 8.88 -17.30
CA ASN A 128 -11.62 9.76 -17.74
C ASN A 128 -11.16 11.21 -17.92
N ALA A 129 -10.22 11.69 -17.11
CA ALA A 129 -9.65 13.04 -17.24
C ALA A 129 -8.77 13.14 -18.49
N ASP A 130 -7.90 12.15 -18.71
CA ASP A 130 -7.03 12.04 -19.88
C ASP A 130 -7.89 11.95 -21.17
N ASP A 131 -8.93 11.11 -21.17
CA ASP A 131 -9.87 10.96 -22.30
C ASP A 131 -10.63 12.26 -22.59
N MET A 132 -11.05 12.99 -21.55
CA MET A 132 -11.73 14.28 -21.69
C MET A 132 -10.80 15.33 -22.31
N GLU A 133 -9.53 15.35 -21.90
CA GLU A 133 -8.51 16.24 -22.49
C GLU A 133 -8.32 15.95 -23.98
N ILE A 134 -8.18 14.66 -24.35
CA ILE A 134 -8.07 14.23 -25.75
C ILE A 134 -9.30 14.66 -26.55
N LEU A 135 -10.51 14.47 -25.99
CA LEU A 135 -11.75 14.84 -26.67
C LEU A 135 -11.84 16.35 -26.92
N ILE A 136 -11.45 17.17 -25.95
CA ILE A 136 -11.40 18.64 -26.10
C ILE A 136 -10.40 19.03 -27.18
N MET A 137 -9.22 18.41 -27.22
CA MET A 137 -8.22 18.66 -28.25
C MET A 137 -8.75 18.30 -29.65
N LEU A 138 -9.39 17.15 -29.80
CA LEU A 138 -9.99 16.71 -31.05
C LEU A 138 -11.11 17.65 -31.50
N GLN A 139 -12.00 18.06 -30.58
CA GLN A 139 -13.05 19.02 -30.88
C GLN A 139 -12.49 20.36 -31.34
N ARG A 140 -11.40 20.84 -30.73
CA ARG A 140 -10.71 22.05 -31.15
C ARG A 140 -10.13 21.93 -32.56
N GLN A 141 -9.48 20.81 -32.87
CA GLN A 141 -8.96 20.55 -34.23
C GLN A 141 -10.09 20.50 -35.26
N ASN A 142 -11.19 19.79 -34.97
CA ASN A 142 -12.35 19.73 -35.84
C ASN A 142 -12.97 21.11 -36.06
N SER A 143 -13.09 21.92 -35.01
CA SER A 143 -13.58 23.29 -35.11
C SER A 143 -12.71 24.14 -36.04
N ILE A 144 -11.37 24.04 -35.93
CA ILE A 144 -10.44 24.72 -36.83
C ILE A 144 -10.59 24.23 -38.28
N ALA A 145 -10.65 22.91 -38.48
CA ALA A 145 -10.78 22.31 -39.81
C ALA A 145 -12.10 22.65 -40.50
N MET A 146 -13.20 22.73 -39.75
CA MET A 146 -14.52 23.09 -40.24
C MET A 146 -14.72 24.61 -40.38
N SER A 147 -13.94 25.41 -39.64
CA SER A 147 -13.94 26.87 -39.76
C SER A 147 -13.20 27.27 -41.04
N LYS A 148 -13.95 27.42 -42.14
CA LYS A 148 -13.41 28.07 -43.34
C LYS A 148 -13.25 29.56 -43.06
N ARG A 149 -12.02 30.08 -43.19
CA ARG A 149 -11.70 31.51 -43.02
C ARG A 149 -12.38 32.40 -44.07
N ASN A 150 -12.73 31.84 -45.22
CA ASN A 150 -13.31 32.56 -46.33
C ASN A 150 -14.82 32.32 -46.41
N LYS A 151 -15.58 33.38 -46.69
CA LYS A 151 -16.99 33.25 -47.07
C LYS A 151 -17.08 32.41 -48.35
N LEU A 152 -18.05 31.50 -48.41
CA LEU A 152 -18.33 30.73 -49.62
C LEU A 152 -18.62 31.73 -50.77
N SER A 153 -17.88 31.63 -51.87
CA SER A 153 -18.06 32.59 -52.96
C SER A 153 -19.39 32.31 -53.67
N ASN A 154 -20.02 33.36 -54.22
CA ASN A 154 -21.25 33.20 -55.02
C ASN A 154 -21.07 32.17 -56.14
N ARG A 155 -19.85 32.03 -56.70
CA ARG A 155 -19.53 31.05 -57.74
C ARG A 155 -19.54 29.62 -57.20
N ASP A 156 -18.93 29.38 -56.04
CA ASP A 156 -18.93 28.07 -55.40
C ASP A 156 -20.34 27.66 -54.96
N MET A 157 -21.14 28.62 -54.48
CA MET A 157 -22.55 28.40 -54.15
C MET A 157 -23.37 27.96 -55.37
N VAL A 158 -23.17 28.64 -56.50
CA VAL A 158 -23.84 28.28 -57.77
C VAL A 158 -23.34 26.94 -58.29
N LEU A 159 -22.04 26.67 -58.22
CA LEU A 159 -21.46 25.40 -58.69
C LEU A 159 -21.99 24.20 -57.87
N ALA A 160 -22.09 24.36 -56.54
CA ALA A 160 -22.68 23.34 -55.68
C ALA A 160 -24.17 23.09 -55.97
N ASN A 161 -24.87 24.09 -56.51
CA ASN A 161 -26.30 24.04 -56.83
C ASN A 161 -26.55 24.12 -58.35
N ILE A 162 -25.61 23.65 -59.18
CA ILE A 162 -25.60 23.93 -60.61
C ILE A 162 -26.87 23.44 -61.33
N ASN A 163 -27.49 22.38 -60.80
CA ASN A 163 -28.73 21.80 -61.33
C ASN A 163 -29.92 22.78 -61.31
N HIS A 164 -29.87 23.82 -60.47
CA HIS A 164 -30.91 24.85 -60.36
C HIS A 164 -30.62 26.11 -61.18
N TYR A 165 -29.52 26.14 -61.93
CA TYR A 165 -29.12 27.25 -62.78
C TYR A 165 -29.07 26.84 -64.25
N ARG A 166 -29.42 27.76 -65.15
CA ARG A 166 -29.32 27.55 -66.60
C ARG A 166 -28.49 28.66 -67.23
N TYR A 167 -27.70 28.30 -68.23
CA TYR A 167 -26.88 29.25 -68.96
C TYR A 167 -27.73 30.04 -69.96
N ASN A 168 -27.62 31.36 -69.90
CA ASN A 168 -28.21 32.29 -70.85
C ASN A 168 -27.13 32.78 -71.82
N SER A 169 -27.16 32.29 -73.06
CA SER A 169 -26.16 32.57 -74.09
C SER A 169 -26.10 34.04 -74.52
N LYS A 170 -27.22 34.77 -74.44
CA LYS A 170 -27.30 36.19 -74.81
C LYS A 170 -26.49 37.07 -73.84
N ASN A 171 -26.66 36.82 -72.55
CA ASN A 171 -26.06 37.62 -71.48
C ASN A 171 -24.75 37.04 -70.96
N LYS A 172 -24.39 35.82 -71.39
CA LYS A 172 -23.24 35.03 -70.90
C LYS A 172 -23.24 34.89 -69.36
N LYS A 173 -24.41 34.59 -68.79
CA LYS A 173 -24.65 34.43 -67.34
C LYS A 173 -25.35 33.12 -67.03
N LEU A 174 -25.14 32.60 -65.82
CA LEU A 174 -25.97 31.56 -65.23
C LEU A 174 -27.10 32.22 -64.43
N GLU A 175 -28.34 31.83 -64.70
CA GLU A 175 -29.54 32.39 -64.08
C GLU A 175 -30.31 31.28 -63.35
N PHE A 176 -30.81 31.58 -62.15
CA PHE A 176 -31.59 30.63 -61.37
C PHE A 176 -32.91 30.32 -62.07
N VAL A 177 -33.27 29.04 -62.16
CA VAL A 177 -34.48 28.60 -62.86
C VAL A 177 -35.66 28.61 -61.90
N ALA A 178 -36.65 29.47 -62.13
CA ALA A 178 -37.84 29.57 -61.29
C ALA A 178 -38.64 28.25 -61.18
N SER A 179 -38.53 27.36 -62.16
CA SER A 179 -39.14 26.01 -62.11
C SER A 179 -38.47 25.08 -61.08
N SER A 180 -37.29 25.42 -60.55
CA SER A 180 -36.63 24.70 -59.46
C SER A 180 -37.21 25.02 -58.08
N GLY A 181 -38.25 25.86 -58.00
CA GLY A 181 -38.88 26.30 -56.76
C GLY A 181 -38.47 27.72 -56.35
N ALA A 182 -38.87 28.12 -55.14
CA ALA A 182 -38.54 29.44 -54.61
C ALA A 182 -37.03 29.55 -54.36
N LYS A 183 -36.38 30.56 -54.94
CA LYS A 183 -34.94 30.80 -54.75
C LYS A 183 -34.66 31.16 -53.28
N PRO A 184 -33.79 30.41 -52.58
CA PRO A 184 -33.30 30.80 -51.26
C PRO A 184 -32.67 32.21 -51.28
N ASN A 185 -32.78 32.94 -50.17
CA ASN A 185 -32.24 34.30 -50.06
C ASN A 185 -30.70 34.32 -50.19
N ASP A 186 -30.04 33.28 -49.68
CA ASP A 186 -28.57 33.20 -49.66
C ASP A 186 -27.96 32.86 -51.03
N LEU A 187 -28.76 32.37 -52.00
CA LEU A 187 -28.28 32.03 -53.34
C LEU A 187 -28.33 33.24 -54.29
N PRO A 188 -27.29 33.48 -55.10
CA PRO A 188 -27.29 34.58 -56.07
C PRO A 188 -28.31 34.32 -57.19
N GLY A 189 -29.07 35.34 -57.60
CA GLY A 189 -30.06 35.19 -58.68
C GLY A 189 -29.45 34.95 -60.05
N SER A 190 -28.29 35.57 -60.32
CA SER A 190 -27.48 35.29 -61.50
C SER A 190 -26.00 35.50 -61.21
N ILE A 191 -25.14 34.82 -61.96
CA ILE A 191 -23.70 35.02 -61.91
C ILE A 191 -23.12 35.05 -63.33
N LYS A 192 -22.15 35.94 -63.56
CA LYS A 192 -21.41 36.00 -64.82
C LYS A 192 -20.33 34.91 -64.80
N ILE A 193 -20.24 34.13 -65.88
CA ILE A 193 -19.20 33.10 -66.05
C ILE A 193 -17.89 33.75 -66.46
#